data_AF-A0A2T6K9D3-F1
#
_entry.id   AF-A0A2T6K9D3-F1
#
_cell.length_a   1.000
_cell.length_b   1.000
_cell.length_c   1.000
_cell.angle_alpha   90.00
_cell.angle_beta   90.00
_cell.angle_gamma   90.00
#
_symmetry.space_group_name_H-M   'P 1'
#
loop_
_entity.id
_entity.type
_entity.pdbx_description
1 polymer ?
#
loop_
_entity_poly.entity_id
_entity_poly.type
_entity_poly.pdbx_seq_one_letter_code
_entity_poly.pdbx_strand_id
1 'polypeptide(L)'
;MTIVKAHQRSFGLRSKLVLFAVFIATTSLLVSWLIASFISGNALRHSAFERLTAVRELKAEELENYFSIIRSQLVSLARNPLIAMQITELETAFASAEENPLYAALMQDDFSQLRSFYSEEYLSRLDDLTQTTPLLERYWPEDPRTLLLQHQYIADNPNNVGSKHLLSSVQDGSRYDAVHDEIHPYLSSIQQEFGFYDIFLIDRNGTIVYSVFKETDFATSLISGPYSSSNLATVTLSALNSDLSAEPVIEDYAPYLPSYGAQAAFMAAPIFLGEAVVGAIAVQLPSSRIDSLMTNFGLWSDVGLGQTGETYVIGHDLLMRNESRFYIEGKTNFLEEIAEAGGGQETIAEIDRFGSVIGRLAVQTEPGLAAVSGITGESEANDYRGVRVLSSYRPLAIPGLDWAILSEIDEAEALAGVRDSAVALGRIPPPMNKKT
;
A
#
# COMPACT_ATOMS: atom_id res chain seq x y z
N MET A 1 -60.60 -60.85 6.77
CA MET A 1 -59.13 -60.65 6.81
C MET A 1 -58.58 -61.07 5.45
N THR A 2 -58.45 -60.13 4.53
CA THR A 2 -58.09 -60.38 3.12
C THR A 2 -56.57 -60.35 3.00
N ILE A 3 -55.94 -61.52 2.82
CA ILE A 3 -54.49 -61.60 2.59
C ILE A 3 -54.23 -61.29 1.12
N VAL A 4 -53.77 -60.07 0.85
CA VAL A 4 -53.24 -59.66 -0.45
C VAL A 4 -51.91 -60.40 -0.68
N LYS A 5 -51.93 -61.44 -1.53
CA LYS A 5 -50.69 -62.08 -2.02
C LYS A 5 -49.97 -61.11 -2.96
N ALA A 6 -48.86 -60.53 -2.49
CA ALA A 6 -47.93 -59.80 -3.33
C ALA A 6 -47.36 -60.74 -4.42
N HIS A 7 -47.68 -60.47 -5.68
CA HIS A 7 -47.12 -61.16 -6.83
C HIS A 7 -45.65 -60.73 -7.00
N GLN A 8 -44.69 -61.52 -6.51
CA GLN A 8 -43.28 -61.33 -6.87
C GLN A 8 -43.08 -61.77 -8.32
N ARG A 9 -43.10 -60.79 -9.24
CA ARG A 9 -42.68 -61.00 -10.64
C ARG A 9 -41.19 -61.41 -10.64
N SER A 10 -40.91 -62.69 -10.87
CA SER A 10 -39.53 -63.14 -11.08
C SER A 10 -39.07 -62.71 -12.47
N PHE A 11 -37.99 -61.93 -12.53
CA PHE A 11 -37.40 -61.51 -13.80
C PHE A 11 -36.91 -62.75 -14.57
N GLY A 12 -37.28 -62.85 -15.86
CA GLY A 12 -36.78 -63.88 -16.76
C GLY A 12 -35.26 -63.76 -16.95
N LEU A 13 -34.59 -64.87 -17.30
CA LEU A 13 -33.12 -64.95 -17.41
C LEU A 13 -32.53 -63.85 -18.31
N ARG A 14 -33.23 -63.51 -19.40
CA ARG A 14 -32.85 -62.42 -20.33
C ARG A 14 -32.86 -61.05 -19.65
N SER A 15 -33.88 -60.74 -18.86
CA SER A 15 -33.97 -59.45 -18.15
C SER A 15 -32.89 -59.31 -17.08
N LYS A 16 -32.52 -60.41 -16.40
CA LYS A 16 -31.41 -60.41 -15.44
C LYS A 16 -30.06 -60.15 -16.11
N LEU A 17 -29.80 -60.76 -17.27
CA LEU A 17 -28.58 -60.53 -18.04
C LEU A 17 -28.49 -59.09 -18.56
N VAL A 18 -29.60 -58.53 -19.05
CA VAL A 18 -29.63 -57.12 -19.49
C VAL A 18 -29.41 -56.17 -18.31
N LEU A 19 -30.06 -56.39 -17.16
CA LEU A 19 -29.85 -55.59 -15.95
C LEU A 19 -28.39 -55.65 -15.48
N PHE A 20 -27.77 -56.83 -15.54
CA PHE A 20 -26.36 -56.99 -15.17
C PHE A 20 -25.42 -56.27 -16.13
N ALA A 21 -25.66 -56.35 -17.44
CA ALA A 21 -24.88 -55.62 -18.45
C ALA A 21 -25.02 -54.09 -18.31
N VAL A 22 -26.24 -53.61 -18.07
CA VAL A 22 -26.50 -52.18 -17.80
C VAL A 22 -25.80 -51.74 -16.52
N PHE A 23 -25.85 -52.55 -15.46
CA PHE A 23 -25.17 -52.26 -14.20
C PHE A 23 -23.65 -52.16 -14.37
N ILE A 24 -23.03 -53.06 -15.14
CA ILE A 24 -21.59 -53.00 -15.43
C ILE A 24 -21.25 -51.74 -16.24
N ALA A 25 -22.05 -51.43 -17.27
CA ALA A 25 -21.82 -50.25 -18.09
C ALA A 25 -21.95 -48.95 -17.28
N THR A 26 -22.98 -48.82 -16.44
CA THR A 26 -23.19 -47.63 -15.61
C THR A 26 -22.14 -47.49 -14.52
N THR A 27 -21.72 -48.59 -13.88
CA THR A 27 -20.65 -48.55 -12.87
C THR A 27 -19.30 -48.21 -13.49
N SER A 28 -18.97 -48.74 -14.67
CA SER A 28 -17.74 -48.37 -15.39
C SER A 28 -17.73 -46.90 -15.80
N LEU A 29 -18.86 -46.35 -16.23
CA LEU A 29 -19.01 -44.93 -16.54
C LEU A 29 -18.88 -44.08 -15.27
N LEU A 30 -19.50 -44.49 -14.17
CA LEU A 30 -19.41 -43.79 -12.88
C LEU A 30 -17.96 -43.77 -12.36
N VAL A 31 -17.25 -44.90 -12.42
CA VAL A 31 -15.84 -44.99 -12.00
C VAL A 31 -14.95 -44.14 -12.89
N SER A 32 -15.11 -44.21 -14.22
CA SER A 32 -14.35 -43.38 -15.15
C SER A 32 -14.61 -41.90 -14.93
N TRP A 33 -15.86 -41.53 -14.66
CA TRP A 33 -16.26 -40.16 -14.33
C TRP A 33 -15.64 -39.67 -13.02
N LEU A 34 -15.64 -40.49 -11.97
CA LEU A 34 -14.99 -40.17 -10.69
C LEU A 34 -13.49 -39.95 -10.85
N ILE A 35 -12.81 -40.86 -11.57
CA ILE A 35 -11.38 -40.76 -11.86
C ILE A 35 -11.06 -39.52 -12.69
N ALA A 36 -11.82 -39.27 -13.77
CA ALA A 36 -11.62 -38.10 -14.62
C ALA A 36 -11.85 -36.79 -13.86
N SER A 37 -12.86 -36.73 -13.00
CA SER A 37 -13.15 -35.56 -12.17
C SER A 37 -12.02 -35.29 -11.16
N PHE A 38 -11.47 -36.34 -10.56
CA PHE A 38 -10.34 -36.24 -9.63
C PHE A 38 -9.06 -35.77 -10.33
N ILE A 39 -8.72 -36.37 -11.48
CA ILE A 39 -7.54 -35.99 -12.28
C ILE A 39 -7.67 -34.54 -12.77
N SER A 40 -8.84 -34.17 -13.28
CA SER A 40 -9.10 -32.81 -13.78
C SER A 40 -8.97 -31.76 -12.67
N GLY A 41 -9.52 -32.03 -11.49
CA GLY A 41 -9.40 -31.11 -10.35
C GLY A 41 -7.94 -30.88 -9.91
N ASN A 42 -7.14 -31.94 -9.83
CA ASN A 42 -5.72 -31.80 -9.47
C ASN A 42 -4.91 -31.09 -10.57
N ALA A 43 -5.20 -31.33 -11.85
CA ALA A 43 -4.55 -30.65 -12.95
C ALA A 43 -4.90 -29.14 -12.99
N LEU A 44 -6.17 -28.80 -12.78
CA LEU A 44 -6.61 -27.40 -12.70
C LEU A 44 -6.00 -26.68 -11.49
N ARG A 45 -5.97 -27.34 -10.33
CA ARG A 45 -5.30 -26.81 -9.14
C ARG A 45 -3.83 -26.53 -9.40
N HIS A 46 -3.12 -27.50 -9.97
CA HIS A 46 -1.70 -27.33 -10.29
C HIS A 46 -1.46 -26.19 -11.29
N SER A 47 -2.28 -26.12 -12.34
CA SER A 47 -2.21 -25.02 -13.32
C SER A 47 -2.52 -23.65 -12.69
N ALA A 48 -3.45 -23.59 -11.73
CA ALA A 48 -3.75 -22.38 -10.99
C ALA A 48 -2.56 -21.94 -10.12
N PHE A 49 -1.92 -22.87 -9.41
CA PHE A 49 -0.70 -22.58 -8.65
C PHE A 49 0.45 -22.10 -9.53
N GLU A 50 0.73 -22.77 -10.66
CA GLU A 50 1.77 -22.32 -11.60
C GLU A 50 1.51 -20.89 -12.09
N ARG A 51 0.24 -20.54 -12.37
CA ARG A 51 -0.17 -19.21 -12.78
C ARG A 51 0.01 -18.18 -11.67
N LEU A 52 -0.46 -18.46 -10.46
CA LEU A 52 -0.28 -17.58 -9.30
C LEU A 52 1.20 -17.36 -9.00
N THR A 53 1.99 -18.42 -9.01
CA THR A 53 3.44 -18.37 -8.81
C THR A 53 4.12 -17.51 -9.88
N ALA A 54 3.74 -17.64 -11.16
CA ALA A 54 4.27 -16.79 -12.23
C ALA A 54 3.91 -15.31 -12.04
N VAL A 55 2.64 -15.00 -11.71
CA VAL A 55 2.21 -13.62 -11.44
C VAL A 55 2.94 -13.05 -10.23
N ARG A 56 3.02 -13.81 -9.14
CA ARG A 56 3.74 -13.44 -7.93
C ARG A 56 5.21 -13.15 -8.21
N GLU A 57 5.91 -14.00 -8.95
CA GLU A 57 7.33 -13.76 -9.26
C GLU A 57 7.53 -12.49 -10.08
N LEU A 58 6.71 -12.27 -11.11
CA LEU A 58 6.78 -11.06 -11.93
C LEU A 58 6.52 -9.80 -11.10
N LYS A 59 5.52 -9.83 -10.22
CA LYS A 59 5.16 -8.69 -9.36
C LYS A 59 6.23 -8.41 -8.31
N ALA A 60 6.78 -9.46 -7.74
CA ALA A 60 7.84 -9.36 -6.77
C ALA A 60 9.12 -8.78 -7.39
N GLU A 61 9.52 -9.25 -8.57
CA GLU A 61 10.66 -8.70 -9.32
C GLU A 61 10.42 -7.23 -9.72
N GLU A 62 9.22 -6.90 -10.19
CA GLU A 62 8.84 -5.52 -10.52
C GLU A 62 8.95 -4.58 -9.31
N LEU A 63 8.49 -5.02 -8.14
CA LEU A 63 8.54 -4.24 -6.91
C LEU A 63 9.96 -4.13 -6.35
N GLU A 64 10.72 -5.23 -6.30
CA GLU A 64 12.13 -5.23 -5.86
C GLU A 64 12.99 -4.30 -6.74
N ASN A 65 12.78 -4.35 -8.07
CA ASN A 65 13.43 -3.44 -9.01
C ASN A 65 13.01 -1.99 -8.80
N TYR A 66 11.72 -1.73 -8.54
CA TYR A 66 11.22 -0.38 -8.25
C TYR A 66 11.95 0.24 -7.04
N PHE A 67 12.08 -0.50 -5.93
CA PHE A 67 12.84 -0.02 -4.76
C PHE A 67 14.33 0.15 -5.04
N SER A 68 14.93 -0.72 -5.86
CA SER A 68 16.32 -0.57 -6.31
C SER A 68 16.55 0.71 -7.12
N ILE A 69 15.60 1.06 -7.99
CA ILE A 69 15.61 2.29 -8.78
C ILE A 69 15.48 3.51 -7.87
N ILE A 70 14.53 3.53 -6.92
CA ILE A 70 14.38 4.63 -5.97
C ILE A 70 15.67 4.84 -5.17
N ARG A 71 16.28 3.76 -4.69
CA ARG A 71 17.55 3.82 -3.97
C ARG A 71 18.64 4.48 -4.82
N SER A 72 18.76 4.06 -6.07
CA SER A 72 19.74 4.61 -7.03
C SER A 72 19.49 6.09 -7.34
N GLN A 73 18.23 6.50 -7.49
CA GLN A 73 17.82 7.90 -7.67
C GLN A 73 18.18 8.73 -6.45
N LEU A 74 17.87 8.25 -5.25
CA LEU A 74 18.16 8.96 -4.01
C LEU A 74 19.66 9.11 -3.77
N VAL A 75 20.47 8.07 -4.04
CA VAL A 75 21.94 8.17 -4.02
C VAL A 75 22.43 9.24 -5.01
N SER A 76 21.84 9.28 -6.21
CA SER A 76 22.22 10.26 -7.24
C SER A 76 21.90 11.70 -6.81
N LEU A 77 20.74 11.91 -6.16
CA LEU A 77 20.36 13.21 -5.60
C LEU A 77 21.25 13.61 -4.41
N ALA A 78 21.51 12.68 -3.48
CA ALA A 78 22.35 12.91 -2.31
C ALA A 78 23.80 13.26 -2.66
N ARG A 79 24.30 12.74 -3.79
CA ARG A 79 25.64 13.02 -4.33
C ARG A 79 25.68 14.18 -5.32
N ASN A 80 24.56 14.86 -5.56
CA ASN A 80 24.51 15.99 -6.47
C ASN A 80 25.15 17.23 -5.81
N PRO A 81 26.21 17.83 -6.39
CA PRO A 81 26.86 19.02 -5.83
C PRO A 81 25.92 20.22 -5.66
N LEU A 82 24.92 20.37 -6.53
CA LEU A 82 23.91 21.42 -6.41
C LEU A 82 23.10 21.24 -5.12
N ILE A 83 22.67 20.02 -4.81
CA ILE A 83 21.92 19.72 -3.58
C ILE A 83 22.79 19.97 -2.34
N ALA A 84 24.06 19.53 -2.38
CA ALA A 84 25.00 19.76 -1.28
C ALA A 84 25.30 21.26 -1.04
N MET A 85 25.37 22.08 -2.09
CA MET A 85 25.50 23.53 -1.94
C MET A 85 24.21 24.18 -1.43
N GLN A 86 23.08 23.79 -2.01
CA GLN A 86 21.77 24.41 -1.72
C GLN A 86 21.30 24.12 -0.30
N ILE A 87 21.58 22.94 0.25
CA ILE A 87 21.26 22.66 1.66
C ILE A 87 22.04 23.56 2.63
N THR A 88 23.32 23.86 2.34
CA THR A 88 24.13 24.78 3.15
C THR A 88 23.65 26.23 3.04
N GLU A 89 23.25 26.67 1.84
CA GLU A 89 22.65 27.99 1.65
C GLU A 89 21.28 28.11 2.33
N LEU A 90 20.44 27.08 2.23
CA LEU A 90 19.15 27.00 2.94
C LEU A 90 19.33 27.01 4.46
N GLU A 91 20.27 26.23 5.00
CA GLU A 91 20.59 26.24 6.44
C GLU A 91 20.99 27.65 6.90
N THR A 92 21.87 28.31 6.14
CA THR A 92 22.31 29.67 6.47
C THR A 92 21.15 30.67 6.37
N ALA A 93 20.32 30.56 5.34
CA ALA A 93 19.17 31.44 5.12
C ALA A 93 18.08 31.23 6.19
N PHE A 94 17.82 29.98 6.56
CA PHE A 94 16.91 29.57 7.63
C PHE A 94 17.34 30.16 8.97
N ALA A 95 18.64 30.10 9.30
CA ALA A 95 19.18 30.67 10.53
C ALA A 95 18.90 32.19 10.65
N SER A 96 18.87 32.91 9.53
CA SER A 96 18.56 34.35 9.49
C SER A 96 17.07 34.68 9.28
N ALA A 97 16.18 33.68 9.19
CA ALA A 97 14.79 33.91 8.82
C ALA A 97 14.05 34.84 9.80
N GLU A 98 14.34 34.75 11.10
CA GLU A 98 13.72 35.61 12.13
C GLU A 98 14.09 37.11 12.01
N GLU A 99 15.15 37.45 11.25
CA GLU A 99 15.52 38.84 10.96
C GLU A 99 14.55 39.50 9.96
N ASN A 100 13.66 38.72 9.33
CA ASN A 100 12.65 39.22 8.41
C ASN A 100 11.73 40.21 9.15
N PRO A 101 11.58 41.46 8.66
CA PRO A 101 10.70 42.46 9.28
C PRO A 101 9.25 42.00 9.44
N LEU A 102 8.79 41.06 8.61
CA LEU A 102 7.46 40.47 8.70
C LEU A 102 7.24 39.77 10.05
N TYR A 103 8.26 39.13 10.63
CA TYR A 103 8.14 38.40 11.89
C TYR A 103 7.60 39.28 13.03
N ALA A 104 8.12 40.50 13.17
CA ALA A 104 7.69 41.43 14.22
C ALA A 104 6.24 41.90 14.04
N ALA A 105 5.74 41.95 12.80
CA ALA A 105 4.34 42.27 12.51
C ALA A 105 3.43 41.08 12.85
N LEU A 106 3.82 39.86 12.45
CA LEU A 106 3.07 38.64 12.74
C LEU A 106 3.00 38.32 14.24
N MET A 107 4.08 38.59 14.98
CA MET A 107 4.10 38.48 16.44
C MET A 107 3.10 39.40 17.13
N GLN A 108 2.86 40.60 16.61
CA GLN A 108 1.84 41.52 17.18
C GLN A 108 0.42 41.02 16.92
N ASP A 109 0.22 40.29 15.82
CA ASP A 109 -1.04 39.65 15.46
C ASP A 109 -1.15 38.21 16.02
N ASP A 110 -0.20 37.79 16.86
CA ASP A 110 -0.11 36.44 17.44
C ASP A 110 -0.25 35.32 16.38
N PHE A 111 0.28 35.57 15.18
CA PHE A 111 0.21 34.68 14.04
C PHE A 111 -1.23 34.21 13.72
N SER A 112 -2.23 35.11 13.78
CA SER A 112 -3.66 34.76 13.69
C SER A 112 -4.02 33.86 12.48
N GLN A 113 -3.45 34.14 11.30
CA GLN A 113 -3.68 33.33 10.09
C GLN A 113 -3.06 31.93 10.19
N LEU A 114 -1.88 31.79 10.79
CA LEU A 114 -1.28 30.48 11.03
C LEU A 114 -2.07 29.70 12.09
N ARG A 115 -2.54 30.39 13.14
CA ARG A 115 -3.44 29.79 14.14
C ARG A 115 -4.72 29.27 13.49
N SER A 116 -5.35 30.08 12.64
CA SER A 116 -6.55 29.70 11.89
C SER A 116 -6.28 28.49 10.99
N PHE A 117 -5.16 28.47 10.26
CA PHE A 117 -4.75 27.29 9.49
C PHE A 117 -4.62 26.04 10.38
N TYR A 118 -3.93 26.14 11.51
CA TYR A 118 -3.80 25.00 12.42
C TYR A 118 -5.16 24.55 12.96
N SER A 119 -6.00 25.45 13.46
CA SER A 119 -7.27 25.07 14.10
C SER A 119 -8.35 24.63 13.11
N GLU A 120 -8.53 25.36 12.03
CA GLU A 120 -9.67 25.20 11.11
C GLU A 120 -9.36 24.22 9.98
N GLU A 121 -8.11 24.14 9.53
CA GLU A 121 -7.72 23.28 8.40
C GLU A 121 -7.01 22.01 8.89
N TYR A 122 -5.90 22.15 9.64
CA TYR A 122 -5.07 21.01 10.00
C TYR A 122 -5.71 20.13 11.08
N LEU A 123 -5.99 20.71 12.26
CA LEU A 123 -6.49 19.97 13.43
C LEU A 123 -7.91 19.48 13.24
N SER A 124 -8.78 20.26 12.57
CA SER A 124 -10.13 19.80 12.24
C SER A 124 -10.09 18.52 11.41
N ARG A 125 -9.30 18.51 10.33
CA ARG A 125 -9.18 17.33 9.46
C ARG A 125 -8.48 16.16 10.15
N LEU A 126 -7.48 16.45 10.98
CA LEU A 126 -6.79 15.44 11.79
C LEU A 126 -7.75 14.80 12.80
N ASP A 127 -8.63 15.58 13.45
CA ASP A 127 -9.66 15.05 14.36
C ASP A 127 -10.66 14.17 13.62
N ASP A 128 -11.16 14.63 12.47
CA ASP A 128 -12.11 13.88 11.65
C ASP A 128 -11.57 12.49 11.25
N LEU A 129 -10.28 12.41 10.93
CA LEU A 129 -9.63 11.18 10.49
C LEU A 129 -9.19 10.28 11.67
N THR A 130 -8.55 10.87 12.68
CA THR A 130 -7.92 10.12 13.80
C THR A 130 -8.83 9.91 15.00
N GLN A 131 -9.88 10.72 15.15
CA GLN A 131 -10.79 10.73 16.31
C GLN A 131 -10.07 10.94 17.66
N THR A 132 -9.02 11.76 17.69
CA THR A 132 -8.16 11.96 18.88
C THR A 132 -8.30 13.31 19.57
N THR A 133 -9.13 14.23 19.07
CA THR A 133 -9.27 15.61 19.55
C THR A 133 -7.90 16.28 19.79
N PRO A 134 -7.16 16.58 18.71
CA PRO A 134 -5.79 17.02 18.80
C PRO A 134 -5.70 18.43 19.43
N LEU A 135 -4.81 18.59 20.41
CA LEU A 135 -4.60 19.86 21.11
C LEU A 135 -3.58 20.72 20.38
N LEU A 136 -3.92 21.99 20.11
CA LEU A 136 -3.07 22.93 19.37
C LEU A 136 -1.66 23.01 19.96
N GLU A 137 -1.54 23.06 21.28
CA GLU A 137 -0.28 23.21 22.00
C GLU A 137 0.73 22.08 21.70
N ARG A 138 0.26 20.90 21.28
CA ARG A 138 1.14 19.78 20.92
C ARG A 138 1.75 19.93 19.53
N TYR A 139 1.06 20.62 18.62
CA TYR A 139 1.44 20.75 17.21
C TYR A 139 1.97 22.14 16.87
N TRP A 140 1.69 23.13 17.72
CA TRP A 140 2.12 24.51 17.55
C TRP A 140 3.64 24.63 17.63
N PRO A 141 4.30 25.20 16.61
CA PRO A 141 5.74 25.41 16.65
C PRO A 141 6.15 26.46 17.69
N GLU A 142 7.23 26.22 18.43
CA GLU A 142 7.81 27.20 19.37
C GLU A 142 8.93 28.03 18.73
N ASP A 143 9.53 27.54 17.64
CA ASP A 143 10.65 28.20 16.97
C ASP A 143 10.16 29.39 16.11
N PRO A 144 10.67 30.62 16.34
CA PRO A 144 10.36 31.80 15.54
C PRO A 144 10.48 31.60 14.03
N ARG A 145 11.50 30.85 13.60
CA ARG A 145 11.81 30.59 12.18
C ARG A 145 10.75 29.68 11.57
N THR A 146 10.32 28.65 12.30
CA THR A 146 9.23 27.77 11.90
C THR A 146 7.91 28.52 11.78
N LEU A 147 7.59 29.35 12.79
CA LEU A 147 6.36 30.16 12.78
C LEU A 147 6.30 31.08 11.55
N LEU A 148 7.39 31.79 11.25
CA LEU A 148 7.48 32.64 10.08
C LEU A 148 7.32 31.85 8.78
N LEU A 149 8.13 30.80 8.58
CA LEU A 149 8.18 30.07 7.32
C LEU A 149 6.89 29.28 7.06
N GLN A 150 6.30 28.68 8.09
CA GLN A 150 4.99 28.05 7.94
C GLN A 150 3.89 29.08 7.69
N HIS A 151 3.94 30.26 8.30
CA HIS A 151 3.01 31.33 7.93
C HIS A 151 3.12 31.65 6.43
N GLN A 152 4.32 31.93 5.93
CA GLN A 152 4.55 32.35 4.54
C GLN A 152 4.23 31.25 3.52
N TYR A 153 4.73 30.03 3.73
CA TYR A 153 4.66 28.97 2.73
C TYR A 153 3.50 27.99 2.91
N ILE A 154 2.80 28.05 4.06
CA ILE A 154 1.64 27.21 4.35
C ILE A 154 0.38 28.05 4.55
N ALA A 155 0.32 28.92 5.56
CA ALA A 155 -0.93 29.60 5.92
C ALA A 155 -1.31 30.73 4.94
N ASP A 156 -0.33 31.45 4.40
CA ASP A 156 -0.50 32.52 3.41
C ASP A 156 -0.25 32.07 1.97
N ASN A 157 -0.07 30.76 1.77
CA ASN A 157 0.07 30.19 0.44
C ASN A 157 -1.27 30.28 -0.31
N PRO A 158 -1.31 30.91 -1.51
CA PRO A 158 -2.56 31.08 -2.26
C PRO A 158 -3.09 29.76 -2.84
N ASN A 159 -2.30 28.69 -2.82
CA ASN A 159 -2.70 27.37 -3.29
C ASN A 159 -3.38 26.57 -2.19
N ASN A 160 -4.37 25.77 -2.58
CA ASN A 160 -5.10 24.89 -1.66
C ASN A 160 -4.17 23.87 -0.97
N VAL A 161 -4.64 23.31 0.14
CA VAL A 161 -4.03 22.14 0.77
C VAL A 161 -3.86 21.02 -0.26
N GLY A 162 -2.68 20.39 -0.25
CA GLY A 162 -2.29 19.41 -1.26
C GLY A 162 -1.68 20.01 -2.53
N SER A 163 -1.56 21.33 -2.64
CA SER A 163 -0.94 22.00 -3.81
C SER A 163 -0.01 23.16 -3.43
N LYS A 164 0.46 23.19 -2.19
CA LYS A 164 1.35 24.24 -1.67
C LYS A 164 2.70 24.28 -2.40
N HIS A 165 3.13 23.16 -2.96
CA HIS A 165 4.31 23.03 -3.83
C HIS A 165 4.24 23.83 -5.14
N LEU A 166 3.13 24.50 -5.46
CA LEU A 166 3.05 25.38 -6.63
C LEU A 166 3.59 26.79 -6.35
N LEU A 167 3.88 27.12 -5.08
CA LEU A 167 4.44 28.41 -4.68
C LEU A 167 5.97 28.36 -4.75
N SER A 168 6.55 29.01 -5.76
CA SER A 168 8.01 29.13 -5.90
C SER A 168 8.63 30.21 -5.02
N SER A 169 7.97 31.36 -4.90
CA SER A 169 8.49 32.52 -4.15
C SER A 169 7.35 33.33 -3.54
N VAL A 170 7.58 33.87 -2.34
CA VAL A 170 6.72 34.83 -1.65
C VAL A 170 7.06 36.29 -1.96
N GLN A 171 8.15 36.54 -2.70
CA GLN A 171 8.60 37.84 -3.19
C GLN A 171 8.84 38.88 -2.08
N ASP A 172 9.32 38.43 -0.92
CA ASP A 172 9.52 39.28 0.26
C ASP A 172 10.95 39.87 0.36
N GLY A 173 11.84 39.45 -0.54
CA GLY A 173 13.24 39.88 -0.58
C GLY A 173 14.12 39.29 0.50
N SER A 174 13.61 38.33 1.28
CA SER A 174 14.39 37.61 2.29
C SER A 174 15.41 36.67 1.63
N ARG A 175 16.49 36.37 2.36
CA ARG A 175 17.50 35.41 1.88
C ARG A 175 16.89 34.02 1.71
N TYR A 176 15.98 33.61 2.60
CA TYR A 176 15.34 32.30 2.51
C TYR A 176 14.50 32.19 1.25
N ASP A 177 13.69 33.19 0.94
CA ASP A 177 12.87 33.18 -0.29
C ASP A 177 13.71 33.15 -1.56
N ALA A 178 14.82 33.91 -1.60
CA ALA A 178 15.73 33.91 -2.74
C ALA A 178 16.36 32.51 -2.99
N VAL A 179 16.82 31.84 -1.94
CA VAL A 179 17.40 30.49 -2.06
C VAL A 179 16.31 29.45 -2.38
N HIS A 180 15.14 29.57 -1.76
CA HIS A 180 13.98 28.71 -2.06
C HIS A 180 13.57 28.82 -3.53
N ASP A 181 13.41 30.04 -4.07
CA ASP A 181 13.00 30.27 -5.47
C ASP A 181 14.02 29.70 -6.48
N GLU A 182 15.31 29.67 -6.12
CA GLU A 182 16.35 29.08 -6.96
C GLU A 182 16.23 27.55 -7.05
N ILE A 183 16.05 26.86 -5.91
CA ILE A 183 16.09 25.40 -5.86
C ILE A 183 14.73 24.73 -6.06
N HIS A 184 13.63 25.42 -5.72
CA HIS A 184 12.31 24.83 -5.69
C HIS A 184 11.82 24.30 -7.04
N PRO A 185 11.96 25.02 -8.18
CA PRO A 185 11.55 24.50 -9.48
C PRO A 185 12.27 23.20 -9.86
N TYR A 186 13.56 23.10 -9.52
CA TYR A 186 14.36 21.90 -9.79
C TYR A 186 13.87 20.71 -8.97
N LEU A 187 13.73 20.87 -7.64
CA LEU A 187 13.28 19.78 -6.76
C LEU A 187 11.82 19.40 -7.00
N SER A 188 10.95 20.36 -7.33
CA SER A 188 9.57 20.06 -7.73
C SER A 188 9.52 19.25 -9.04
N SER A 189 10.36 19.57 -10.03
CA SER A 189 10.47 18.77 -11.26
C SER A 189 10.92 17.34 -10.96
N ILE A 190 11.93 17.17 -10.10
CA ILE A 190 12.41 15.84 -9.69
C ILE A 190 11.33 15.06 -8.95
N GLN A 191 10.61 15.71 -8.02
CA GLN A 191 9.50 15.09 -7.29
C GLN A 191 8.42 14.56 -8.24
N GLN A 192 8.04 15.34 -9.25
CA GLN A 192 7.05 14.94 -10.25
C GLN A 192 7.57 13.85 -11.20
N GLU A 193 8.79 13.98 -11.72
CA GLU A 193 9.37 13.04 -12.69
C GLU A 193 9.64 11.67 -12.07
N PHE A 194 10.15 11.63 -10.84
CA PHE A 194 10.40 10.38 -10.13
C PHE A 194 9.15 9.87 -9.38
N GLY A 195 8.14 10.72 -9.26
CA GLY A 195 6.84 10.39 -8.67
C GLY A 195 6.88 10.27 -7.15
N PHE A 196 7.86 10.86 -6.46
CA PHE A 196 7.86 10.91 -4.99
C PHE A 196 6.66 11.70 -4.47
N TYR A 197 6.19 11.40 -3.26
CA TYR A 197 5.14 12.22 -2.66
C TYR A 197 5.71 13.58 -2.22
N ASP A 198 6.83 13.55 -1.49
CA ASP A 198 7.58 14.74 -1.08
C ASP A 198 9.09 14.45 -1.08
N ILE A 199 9.90 15.52 -1.18
CA ILE A 199 11.34 15.53 -1.04
C ILE A 199 11.71 16.54 0.04
N PHE A 200 12.50 16.09 1.01
CA PHE A 200 12.97 16.87 2.14
C PHE A 200 14.47 17.09 2.06
N LEU A 201 14.93 18.30 2.38
CA LEU A 201 16.32 18.56 2.75
C LEU A 201 16.37 18.86 4.24
N ILE A 202 17.17 18.07 4.97
CA ILE A 202 17.29 18.15 6.42
C ILE A 202 18.73 18.47 6.78
N ASP A 203 18.95 19.53 7.56
CA ASP A 203 20.28 19.92 8.01
C ASP A 203 20.89 18.89 9.00
N ARG A 204 22.14 19.10 9.39
CA ARG A 204 22.84 18.21 10.35
C ARG A 204 22.23 18.21 11.75
N ASN A 205 21.45 19.22 12.09
CA ASN A 205 20.76 19.35 13.38
C ASN A 205 19.37 18.68 13.34
N GLY A 206 19.00 18.04 12.23
CA GLY A 206 17.71 17.39 12.06
C GLY A 206 16.57 18.38 11.76
N THR A 207 16.85 19.60 11.34
CA THR A 207 15.84 20.59 10.96
C THR A 207 15.46 20.41 9.48
N ILE A 208 14.17 20.32 9.18
CA ILE A 208 13.67 20.30 7.81
C ILE A 208 13.79 21.72 7.24
N VAL A 209 14.93 22.03 6.62
CA VAL A 209 15.20 23.36 6.04
C VAL A 209 14.50 23.56 4.69
N TYR A 210 13.97 22.48 4.09
CA TYR A 210 13.17 22.54 2.86
C TYR A 210 12.30 21.29 2.70
N SER A 211 11.08 21.46 2.18
CA SER A 211 10.29 20.39 1.56
C SER A 211 9.55 20.90 0.31
N VAL A 212 9.24 19.98 -0.62
CA VAL A 212 8.49 20.32 -1.84
C VAL A 212 7.04 20.56 -1.49
N PHE A 213 6.39 19.58 -0.85
CA PHE A 213 4.94 19.55 -0.64
C PHE A 213 4.46 20.48 0.48
N LYS A 214 5.31 20.70 1.48
CA LYS A 214 5.12 21.62 2.62
C LYS A 214 3.87 21.30 3.42
N GLU A 215 4.02 20.38 4.36
CA GLU A 215 3.02 20.11 5.40
C GLU A 215 3.49 20.69 6.74
N THR A 216 2.81 20.35 7.83
CA THR A 216 3.10 20.91 9.16
C THR A 216 4.46 20.51 9.73
N ASP A 217 5.16 19.55 9.11
CA ASP A 217 6.55 19.18 9.38
C ASP A 217 7.58 20.17 8.83
N PHE A 218 7.24 20.92 7.78
CA PHE A 218 8.13 21.89 7.15
C PHE A 218 8.65 22.89 8.18
N ALA A 219 9.96 23.19 8.11
CA ALA A 219 10.66 24.07 9.03
C ALA A 219 10.72 23.57 10.49
N THR A 220 10.30 22.35 10.81
CA THR A 220 10.39 21.79 12.18
C THR A 220 11.66 20.97 12.42
N SER A 221 12.00 20.73 13.69
CA SER A 221 13.08 19.81 14.08
C SER A 221 12.56 18.38 14.24
N LEU A 222 13.23 17.43 13.58
CA LEU A 222 13.02 15.99 13.74
C LEU A 222 13.68 15.43 15.01
N ILE A 223 14.39 16.25 15.80
CA ILE A 223 15.00 15.83 17.06
C ILE A 223 14.17 16.28 18.26
N SER A 224 13.72 17.53 18.25
CA SER A 224 13.03 18.14 19.40
C SER A 224 11.65 18.72 19.08
N GLY A 225 11.22 18.69 17.82
CA GLY A 225 9.93 19.23 17.40
C GLY A 225 8.78 18.23 17.57
N PRO A 226 7.55 18.65 17.17
CA PRO A 226 6.32 17.85 17.33
C PRO A 226 6.35 16.47 16.66
N TYR A 227 7.18 16.32 15.62
CA TYR A 227 7.26 15.12 14.79
C TYR A 227 8.53 14.29 15.00
N SER A 228 9.22 14.51 16.13
CA SER A 228 10.47 13.81 16.48
C SER A 228 10.33 12.30 16.69
N SER A 229 9.11 11.79 16.88
CA SER A 229 8.82 10.36 16.98
C SER A 229 8.30 9.74 15.67
N SER A 230 8.36 10.46 14.56
CA SER A 230 7.90 9.95 13.26
C SER A 230 8.93 9.00 12.63
N ASN A 231 8.49 8.17 11.70
CA ASN A 231 9.40 7.37 10.87
C ASN A 231 10.28 8.24 9.95
N LEU A 232 9.86 9.45 9.56
CA LEU A 232 10.74 10.43 8.92
C LEU A 232 11.91 10.83 9.82
N ALA A 233 11.66 11.07 11.12
CA ALA A 233 12.72 11.35 12.08
C ALA A 233 13.69 10.16 12.22
N THR A 234 13.17 8.95 12.38
CA THR A 234 13.97 7.72 12.51
C THR A 234 14.88 7.50 11.30
N VAL A 235 14.33 7.56 10.08
CA VAL A 235 15.12 7.31 8.85
C VAL A 235 16.18 8.40 8.64
N THR A 236 15.86 9.65 8.97
CA THR A 236 16.76 10.78 8.79
C THR A 236 17.93 10.72 9.76
N LEU A 237 17.67 10.43 11.03
CA LEU A 237 18.73 10.28 12.03
C LEU A 237 19.63 9.08 11.72
N SER A 238 19.07 8.00 11.18
CA SER A 238 19.86 6.86 10.70
C SER A 238 20.76 7.25 9.52
N ALA A 239 20.24 8.01 8.55
CA ALA A 239 21.00 8.50 7.42
C ALA A 239 22.12 9.49 7.83
N LEU A 240 21.85 10.42 8.75
CA LEU A 240 22.85 11.38 9.25
C LEU A 240 24.04 10.72 9.98
N ASN A 241 23.82 9.55 10.58
CA ASN A 241 24.86 8.77 11.25
C ASN A 241 25.58 7.77 10.33
N SER A 242 25.31 7.82 9.02
CA SER A 242 25.84 6.87 8.04
C SER A 242 27.09 7.40 7.32
N ASP A 243 27.98 6.50 6.94
CA ASP A 243 29.22 6.82 6.20
C ASP A 243 28.99 6.99 4.69
N LEU A 244 29.98 7.52 3.96
CA LEU A 244 29.95 7.72 2.49
C LEU A 244 29.59 6.46 1.67
N SER A 245 29.91 5.28 2.20
CA SER A 245 29.63 3.98 1.57
C SER A 245 28.27 3.41 1.94
N ALA A 246 27.52 4.07 2.82
CA ALA A 246 26.23 3.57 3.26
C ALA A 246 25.19 3.66 2.13
N GLU A 247 24.43 2.58 2.01
CA GLU A 247 23.21 2.58 1.20
C GLU A 247 22.15 3.46 1.87
N PRO A 248 21.23 4.06 1.10
CA PRO A 248 20.07 4.74 1.67
C PRO A 248 19.30 3.85 2.64
N VAL A 249 18.87 4.45 3.74
CA VAL A 249 18.08 3.80 4.79
C VAL A 249 16.60 3.97 4.45
N ILE A 250 15.78 2.99 4.79
CA ILE A 250 14.33 3.00 4.55
C ILE A 250 13.60 2.67 5.85
N GLU A 251 12.48 3.34 6.08
CA GLU A 251 11.52 3.03 7.13
C GLU A 251 10.15 2.73 6.49
N ASP A 252 9.50 1.69 7.00
CA ASP A 252 8.20 1.21 6.51
C ASP A 252 7.07 2.21 6.83
N TYR A 253 5.87 1.92 6.32
CA TYR A 253 4.66 2.66 6.58
C TYR A 253 4.35 2.76 8.07
N ALA A 254 4.20 4.00 8.54
CA ALA A 254 3.70 4.33 9.86
C ALA A 254 2.77 5.55 9.79
N PRO A 255 1.86 5.74 10.76
CA PRO A 255 0.95 6.87 10.75
C PRO A 255 1.74 8.18 10.80
N TYR A 256 1.52 9.03 9.81
CA TYR A 256 2.27 10.28 9.65
C TYR A 256 1.36 11.48 9.86
N LEU A 257 1.50 12.11 11.02
CA LEU A 257 0.63 13.21 11.46
C LEU A 257 0.65 14.43 10.53
N PRO A 258 1.78 14.83 9.90
CA PRO A 258 1.77 15.92 8.93
C PRO A 258 0.83 15.67 7.75
N SER A 259 0.77 14.41 7.26
CA SER A 259 -0.20 13.95 6.27
C SER A 259 -1.50 13.46 6.90
N TYR A 260 -1.97 14.14 7.96
CA TYR A 260 -3.25 13.88 8.64
C TYR A 260 -3.41 12.46 9.23
N GLY A 261 -2.31 11.78 9.55
CA GLY A 261 -2.33 10.41 10.08
C GLY A 261 -2.45 9.32 9.00
N ALA A 262 -2.36 9.69 7.72
CA ALA A 262 -2.21 8.71 6.64
C ALA A 262 -0.91 7.91 6.83
N GLN A 263 -0.87 6.70 6.26
CA GLN A 263 0.33 5.87 6.32
C GLN A 263 1.36 6.43 5.34
N ALA A 264 2.58 6.70 5.81
CA ALA A 264 3.69 7.14 4.97
C ALA A 264 4.93 6.28 5.24
N ALA A 265 5.71 5.99 4.20
CA ALA A 265 7.01 5.33 4.28
C ALA A 265 8.08 6.27 3.72
N PHE A 266 9.30 6.19 4.23
CA PHE A 266 10.36 7.15 3.90
C PHE A 266 11.67 6.45 3.59
N MET A 267 12.44 7.03 2.67
CA MET A 267 13.83 6.63 2.42
C MET A 267 14.73 7.87 2.55
N ALA A 268 15.88 7.74 3.20
CA ALA A 268 16.82 8.84 3.39
C ALA A 268 18.26 8.44 3.08
N ALA A 269 19.04 9.42 2.62
CA ALA A 269 20.46 9.29 2.36
C ALA A 269 21.24 10.52 2.85
N PRO A 270 22.46 10.34 3.38
CA PRO A 270 23.31 11.46 3.77
C PRO A 270 23.79 12.24 2.54
N ILE A 271 23.75 13.57 2.64
CA ILE A 271 24.33 14.50 1.66
C ILE A 271 25.75 14.84 2.08
N PHE A 272 26.69 14.73 1.16
CA PHE A 272 28.11 15.00 1.43
C PHE A 272 28.61 16.22 0.67
N LEU A 273 29.45 17.02 1.33
CA LEU A 273 30.30 18.02 0.70
C LEU A 273 31.76 17.61 0.97
N GLY A 274 32.41 17.01 -0.04
CA GLY A 274 33.67 16.31 0.17
C GLY A 274 33.47 15.06 1.03
N GLU A 275 34.20 14.95 2.14
CA GLU A 275 34.05 13.85 3.11
C GLU A 275 33.10 14.17 4.27
N ALA A 276 32.62 15.42 4.37
CA ALA A 276 31.75 15.85 5.45
C ALA A 276 30.28 15.64 5.10
N VAL A 277 29.52 15.02 6.01
CA VAL A 277 28.05 15.03 5.97
C VAL A 277 27.59 16.46 6.25
N VAL A 278 26.84 17.06 5.32
CA VAL A 278 26.26 18.41 5.45
C VAL A 278 24.76 18.39 5.70
N GLY A 279 24.13 17.21 5.66
CA GLY A 279 22.72 17.02 5.97
C GLY A 279 22.24 15.68 5.40
N ALA A 280 20.92 15.54 5.23
CA ALA A 280 20.29 14.40 4.60
C ALA A 280 19.23 14.85 3.60
N ILE A 281 19.06 14.05 2.55
CA ILE A 281 17.88 14.10 1.69
C ILE A 281 16.99 12.93 2.07
N ALA A 282 15.69 13.20 2.26
CA ALA A 282 14.69 12.17 2.47
C ALA A 282 13.59 12.30 1.42
N VAL A 283 12.96 11.18 1.07
CA VAL A 283 11.81 11.14 0.16
C VAL A 283 10.68 10.35 0.81
N GLN A 284 9.46 10.85 0.66
CA GLN A 284 8.26 10.10 1.01
C GLN A 284 7.86 9.24 -0.19
N LEU A 285 7.70 7.94 0.05
CA LEU A 285 7.39 6.99 -0.99
C LEU A 285 5.94 7.12 -1.46
N PRO A 286 5.67 7.05 -2.77
CA PRO A 286 4.32 7.16 -3.32
C PRO A 286 3.56 5.83 -3.20
N SER A 287 2.65 5.74 -2.23
CA SER A 287 1.77 4.58 -2.07
C SER A 287 1.00 4.25 -3.36
N SER A 288 0.47 5.27 -4.02
CA SER A 288 -0.26 5.14 -5.28
C SER A 288 0.53 4.47 -6.41
N ARG A 289 1.86 4.63 -6.43
CA ARG A 289 2.71 3.98 -7.43
C ARG A 289 2.88 2.49 -7.10
N ILE A 290 3.12 2.15 -5.83
CA ILE A 290 3.18 0.76 -5.37
C ILE A 290 1.84 0.07 -5.64
N ASP A 291 0.73 0.72 -5.29
CA ASP A 291 -0.62 0.23 -5.58
C ASP A 291 -0.82 -0.04 -7.06
N SER A 292 -0.46 0.91 -7.91
CA SER A 292 -0.61 0.77 -9.36
C SER A 292 0.19 -0.41 -9.92
N LEU A 293 1.41 -0.63 -9.41
CA LEU A 293 2.24 -1.78 -9.79
C LEU A 293 1.59 -3.08 -9.34
N MET A 294 1.15 -3.18 -8.08
CA MET A 294 0.55 -4.39 -7.53
C MET A 294 -0.80 -4.73 -8.16
N THR A 295 -1.56 -3.72 -8.56
CA THR A 295 -2.91 -3.86 -9.13
C THR A 295 -2.95 -3.90 -10.65
N ASN A 296 -1.79 -3.86 -11.32
CA ASN A 296 -1.69 -3.71 -12.77
C ASN A 296 -2.51 -2.53 -13.30
N PHE A 297 -2.51 -1.40 -12.58
CA PHE A 297 -3.30 -0.22 -12.92
C PHE A 297 -4.81 -0.51 -13.01
N GLY A 298 -5.31 -1.46 -12.20
CA GLY A 298 -6.70 -1.91 -12.21
C GLY A 298 -7.04 -2.91 -13.33
N LEU A 299 -6.04 -3.45 -14.03
CA LEU A 299 -6.21 -4.37 -15.17
C LEU A 299 -5.93 -5.84 -14.81
N TRP A 300 -6.36 -6.27 -13.61
CA TRP A 300 -6.14 -7.63 -13.10
C TRP A 300 -6.65 -8.73 -14.06
N SER A 301 -7.81 -8.52 -14.68
CA SER A 301 -8.38 -9.46 -15.64
C SER A 301 -7.47 -9.68 -16.86
N ASP A 302 -6.81 -8.62 -17.33
CA ASP A 302 -5.98 -8.63 -18.55
C ASP A 302 -4.64 -9.35 -18.34
N VAL A 303 -4.12 -9.32 -17.10
CA VAL A 303 -2.93 -10.08 -16.72
C VAL A 303 -3.23 -11.49 -16.24
N GLY A 304 -4.51 -11.88 -16.33
CA GLY A 304 -4.92 -13.21 -16.01
C GLY A 304 -5.01 -13.47 -14.51
N LEU A 305 -5.57 -12.55 -13.74
CA LEU A 305 -6.03 -12.84 -12.39
C LEU A 305 -7.54 -13.17 -12.35
N GLY A 306 -8.23 -13.15 -13.49
CA GLY A 306 -9.64 -13.57 -13.55
C GLY A 306 -10.56 -12.65 -12.73
N GLN A 307 -11.62 -13.21 -12.16
CA GLN A 307 -12.63 -12.43 -11.43
C GLN A 307 -12.28 -12.22 -9.96
N THR A 308 -11.56 -13.15 -9.35
CA THR A 308 -11.28 -13.17 -7.90
C THR A 308 -9.80 -13.18 -7.57
N GLY A 309 -8.93 -13.30 -8.57
CA GLY A 309 -7.49 -13.31 -8.31
C GLY A 309 -6.98 -11.92 -7.91
N GLU A 310 -6.07 -11.89 -6.95
CA GLU A 310 -5.40 -10.67 -6.54
C GLU A 310 -3.93 -10.92 -6.21
N THR A 311 -3.18 -9.83 -6.04
CA THR A 311 -1.80 -9.89 -5.56
C THR A 311 -1.61 -8.71 -4.62
N TYR A 312 -1.07 -8.98 -3.45
CA TYR A 312 -0.88 -7.97 -2.43
C TYR A 312 0.39 -8.24 -1.61
N VAL A 313 0.86 -7.18 -0.96
CA VAL A 313 2.06 -7.16 -0.13
C VAL A 313 1.65 -6.92 1.30
N ILE A 314 2.32 -7.60 2.22
CA ILE A 314 2.17 -7.43 3.66
C ILE A 314 3.52 -7.15 4.30
N GLY A 315 3.54 -6.35 5.36
CA GLY A 315 4.73 -6.18 6.19
C GLY A 315 4.87 -7.28 7.24
N HIS A 316 5.95 -7.25 8.01
CA HIS A 316 6.17 -8.16 9.15
C HIS A 316 5.07 -8.06 10.21
N ASP A 317 4.41 -6.91 10.30
CA ASP A 317 3.23 -6.66 11.13
C ASP A 317 1.93 -7.31 10.60
N LEU A 318 2.01 -8.02 9.46
CA LEU A 318 0.90 -8.62 8.74
C LEU A 318 -0.12 -7.61 8.19
N LEU A 319 0.19 -6.31 8.16
CA LEU A 319 -0.70 -5.31 7.59
C LEU A 319 -0.41 -5.13 6.09
N MET A 320 -1.44 -4.83 5.31
CA MET A 320 -1.28 -4.60 3.86
C MET A 320 -0.38 -3.40 3.54
N ARG A 321 0.35 -3.48 2.42
CA ARG A 321 1.24 -2.42 1.88
C ARG A 321 0.79 -1.89 0.53
N ASN A 322 -0.30 -2.42 0.00
CA ASN A 322 -1.01 -1.89 -1.15
C ASN A 322 -2.53 -2.05 -0.99
N GLU A 323 -3.28 -1.33 -1.80
CA GLU A 323 -4.74 -1.46 -1.85
C GLU A 323 -5.20 -2.83 -2.34
N SER A 324 -6.23 -3.38 -1.69
CA SER A 324 -6.89 -4.62 -2.11
C SER A 324 -7.70 -4.41 -3.38
N ARG A 325 -7.69 -5.40 -4.27
CA ARG A 325 -8.55 -5.41 -5.47
C ARG A 325 -10.01 -5.22 -5.09
N PHE A 326 -10.48 -5.96 -4.08
CA PHE A 326 -11.88 -5.97 -3.67
C PHE A 326 -12.30 -4.64 -3.04
N TYR A 327 -11.38 -3.95 -2.35
CA TYR A 327 -11.61 -2.58 -1.89
C TYR A 327 -11.83 -1.61 -3.07
N ILE A 328 -10.98 -1.70 -4.10
CA ILE A 328 -11.05 -0.83 -5.28
C ILE A 328 -12.31 -1.10 -6.11
N GLU A 329 -12.64 -2.38 -6.35
CA GLU A 329 -13.79 -2.76 -7.17
C GLU A 329 -15.13 -2.51 -6.47
N GLY A 330 -15.18 -2.59 -5.13
CA GLY A 330 -16.44 -2.48 -4.39
C GLY A 330 -16.28 -2.25 -2.89
N LYS A 331 -15.88 -1.05 -2.49
CA LYS A 331 -15.69 -0.63 -1.08
C LYS A 331 -16.80 -1.10 -0.13
N THR A 332 -18.08 -0.86 -0.44
CA THR A 332 -19.18 -1.21 0.47
C THR A 332 -19.25 -2.71 0.73
N ASN A 333 -19.28 -3.52 -0.33
CA ASN A 333 -19.34 -4.98 -0.21
C ASN A 333 -18.09 -5.52 0.48
N PHE A 334 -16.93 -4.96 0.17
CA PHE A 334 -15.68 -5.33 0.81
C PHE A 334 -15.71 -5.12 2.32
N LEU A 335 -16.17 -3.95 2.80
CA LEU A 335 -16.24 -3.69 4.24
C LEU A 335 -17.25 -4.62 4.95
N GLU A 336 -18.34 -4.99 4.28
CA GLU A 336 -19.28 -6.00 4.76
C GLU A 336 -18.62 -7.39 4.87
N GLU A 337 -17.88 -7.82 3.84
CA GLU A 337 -17.13 -9.09 3.84
C GLU A 337 -16.09 -9.13 4.97
N ILE A 338 -15.33 -8.05 5.18
CA ILE A 338 -14.36 -7.96 6.29
C ILE A 338 -15.07 -8.02 7.65
N ALA A 339 -16.25 -7.40 7.79
CA ALA A 339 -17.05 -7.51 9.01
C ALA A 339 -17.50 -8.95 9.29
N GLU A 340 -17.97 -9.65 8.25
CA GLU A 340 -18.41 -11.06 8.33
C GLU A 340 -17.24 -12.01 8.64
N ALA A 341 -16.05 -11.71 8.12
CA ALA A 341 -14.81 -12.44 8.41
C ALA A 341 -14.31 -12.22 9.85
N GLY A 342 -14.94 -11.34 10.63
CA GLY A 342 -14.56 -11.03 12.00
C GLY A 342 -13.53 -9.90 12.14
N GLY A 343 -13.39 -9.07 11.11
CA GLY A 343 -12.59 -7.84 11.16
C GLY A 343 -13.05 -6.90 12.28
N GLY A 344 -12.10 -6.25 12.94
CA GLY A 344 -12.39 -5.32 14.03
C GLY A 344 -13.23 -4.13 13.55
N GLN A 345 -14.28 -3.77 14.30
CA GLN A 345 -15.13 -2.62 13.97
C GLN A 345 -14.33 -1.32 13.83
N GLU A 346 -13.31 -1.12 14.69
CA GLU A 346 -12.45 0.06 14.59
C GLU A 346 -11.62 0.04 13.31
N THR A 347 -11.00 -1.09 12.95
CA THR A 347 -10.24 -1.23 11.70
C THR A 347 -11.09 -0.93 10.47
N ILE A 348 -12.33 -1.45 10.43
CA ILE A 348 -13.26 -1.18 9.33
C ILE A 348 -13.59 0.32 9.26
N ALA A 349 -13.85 0.95 10.40
CA ALA A 349 -14.13 2.38 10.48
C ALA A 349 -12.91 3.21 10.06
N GLU A 350 -11.70 2.83 10.46
CA GLU A 350 -10.46 3.47 10.03
C GLU A 350 -10.24 3.35 8.51
N ILE A 351 -10.44 2.17 7.93
CA ILE A 351 -10.35 1.96 6.48
C ILE A 351 -11.36 2.85 5.74
N ASP A 352 -12.58 2.96 6.26
CA ASP A 352 -13.62 3.82 5.67
C ASP A 352 -13.24 5.30 5.72
N ARG A 353 -12.80 5.79 6.90
CA ARG A 353 -12.41 7.19 7.14
C ARG A 353 -11.18 7.60 6.31
N PHE A 354 -10.13 6.80 6.34
CA PHE A 354 -8.88 7.10 5.62
C PHE A 354 -8.95 6.77 4.14
N GLY A 355 -9.92 5.96 3.71
CA GLY A 355 -10.07 5.60 2.30
C GLY A 355 -8.98 4.64 1.80
N SER A 356 -8.42 3.79 2.67
CA SER A 356 -7.26 2.96 2.34
C SER A 356 -7.15 1.75 3.27
N VAL A 357 -6.76 0.58 2.73
CA VAL A 357 -6.43 -0.61 3.54
C VAL A 357 -4.96 -0.66 3.98
N ILE A 358 -4.10 0.17 3.37
CA ILE A 358 -2.65 0.19 3.63
C ILE A 358 -2.40 0.49 5.11
N GLY A 359 -1.56 -0.35 5.72
CA GLY A 359 -1.19 -0.29 7.13
C GLY A 359 -2.38 -0.37 8.10
N ARG A 360 -3.54 -0.90 7.67
CA ARG A 360 -4.75 -1.03 8.50
C ARG A 360 -5.33 -2.43 8.47
N LEU A 361 -5.46 -3.01 7.28
CA LEU A 361 -6.03 -4.36 7.15
C LEU A 361 -4.98 -5.42 7.47
N ALA A 362 -5.27 -6.23 8.49
CA ALA A 362 -4.43 -7.34 8.90
C ALA A 362 -4.74 -8.61 8.10
N VAL A 363 -3.68 -9.28 7.64
CA VAL A 363 -3.73 -10.55 6.91
C VAL A 363 -3.14 -11.66 7.79
N GLN A 364 -3.91 -12.08 8.79
CA GLN A 364 -3.51 -13.14 9.73
C GLN A 364 -3.88 -14.53 9.18
N THR A 365 -3.34 -14.86 8.01
CA THR A 365 -3.59 -16.13 7.32
C THR A 365 -2.38 -17.06 7.44
N GLU A 366 -2.57 -18.36 7.23
CA GLU A 366 -1.45 -19.33 7.19
C GLU A 366 -0.40 -18.99 6.12
N PRO A 367 -0.79 -18.67 4.86
CA PRO A 367 0.12 -18.13 3.86
C PRO A 367 0.87 -16.87 4.31
N GLY A 368 0.16 -15.90 4.88
CA GLY A 368 0.75 -14.62 5.28
C GLY A 368 1.82 -14.80 6.35
N LEU A 369 1.53 -15.58 7.40
CA LEU A 369 2.46 -15.93 8.46
C LEU A 369 3.69 -16.67 7.95
N ALA A 370 3.51 -17.62 7.04
CA ALA A 370 4.61 -18.36 6.43
C ALA A 370 5.52 -17.42 5.62
N ALA A 371 4.92 -16.54 4.81
CA ALA A 371 5.65 -15.64 3.93
C ALA A 371 6.52 -14.63 4.70
N VAL A 372 5.97 -13.97 5.74
CA VAL A 372 6.74 -13.04 6.59
C VAL A 372 7.78 -13.75 7.46
N SER A 373 7.63 -15.07 7.67
CA SER A 373 8.64 -15.91 8.32
C SER A 373 9.75 -16.37 7.36
N GLY A 374 9.78 -15.86 6.13
CA GLY A 374 10.80 -16.16 5.12
C GLY A 374 10.53 -17.41 4.29
N ILE A 375 9.33 -17.99 4.37
CA ILE A 375 8.97 -19.20 3.62
C ILE A 375 8.41 -18.80 2.25
N THR A 376 8.92 -19.45 1.20
CA THR A 376 8.32 -19.42 -0.14
C THR A 376 7.52 -20.71 -0.33
N GLY A 377 6.27 -20.60 -0.77
CA GLY A 377 5.43 -21.77 -0.90
C GLY A 377 4.08 -21.52 -1.55
N GLU A 378 3.27 -22.57 -1.53
CA GLU A 378 1.92 -22.64 -2.05
C GLU A 378 1.06 -23.34 -1.00
N SER A 379 -0.15 -22.85 -0.73
CA SER A 379 -1.09 -23.54 0.16
C SER A 379 -2.55 -23.20 -0.15
N GLU A 380 -3.46 -23.99 0.43
CA GLU A 380 -4.91 -23.77 0.37
C GLU A 380 -5.42 -23.33 1.73
N ALA A 381 -5.79 -22.07 1.84
CA ALA A 381 -6.16 -21.45 3.11
C ALA A 381 -7.44 -20.62 2.98
N ASN A 382 -7.93 -20.11 4.10
CA ASN A 382 -8.83 -18.97 4.06
C ASN A 382 -7.98 -17.70 3.91
N ASP A 383 -8.40 -16.80 3.04
CA ASP A 383 -7.82 -15.46 2.97
C ASP A 383 -8.34 -14.55 4.11
N TYR A 384 -7.98 -13.27 4.07
CA TYR A 384 -8.40 -12.27 5.07
C TYR A 384 -9.91 -11.95 5.02
N ARG A 385 -10.63 -12.36 3.96
CA ARG A 385 -12.09 -12.28 3.82
C ARG A 385 -12.79 -13.55 4.33
N GLY A 386 -12.02 -14.56 4.78
CA GLY A 386 -12.56 -15.85 5.20
C GLY A 386 -12.94 -16.78 4.03
N VAL A 387 -12.56 -16.44 2.79
CA VAL A 387 -12.87 -17.20 1.58
C VAL A 387 -11.77 -18.24 1.32
N ARG A 388 -12.14 -19.46 0.89
CA ARG A 388 -11.16 -20.49 0.51
C ARG A 388 -10.46 -20.09 -0.79
N VAL A 389 -9.13 -19.97 -0.71
CA VAL A 389 -8.27 -19.57 -1.83
C VAL A 389 -7.15 -20.58 -2.05
N LEU A 390 -6.65 -20.62 -3.29
CA LEU A 390 -5.30 -21.09 -3.58
C LEU A 390 -4.35 -19.89 -3.43
N SER A 391 -3.27 -20.04 -2.68
CA SER A 391 -2.32 -18.97 -2.38
C SER A 391 -0.90 -19.39 -2.75
N SER A 392 -0.19 -18.52 -3.48
CA SER A 392 1.26 -18.59 -3.68
C SER A 392 1.90 -17.41 -2.98
N TYR A 393 2.98 -17.63 -2.24
CA TYR A 393 3.56 -16.60 -1.38
C TYR A 393 5.08 -16.70 -1.25
N ARG A 394 5.74 -15.56 -1.02
CA ARG A 394 7.18 -15.48 -0.70
C ARG A 394 7.58 -14.19 0.03
N PRO A 395 8.71 -14.18 0.77
CA PRO A 395 9.34 -12.93 1.18
C PRO A 395 9.87 -12.13 -0.02
N LEU A 396 9.89 -10.81 0.10
CA LEU A 396 10.50 -9.88 -0.86
C LEU A 396 11.94 -9.56 -0.46
N ALA A 397 12.81 -9.41 -1.45
CA ALA A 397 14.22 -9.06 -1.28
C ALA A 397 14.42 -7.54 -1.36
N ILE A 398 13.78 -6.79 -0.46
CA ILE A 398 13.91 -5.32 -0.39
C ILE A 398 14.75 -4.96 0.84
N PRO A 399 16.02 -4.50 0.67
CA PRO A 399 16.87 -4.18 1.81
C PRO A 399 16.24 -3.14 2.73
N GLY A 400 16.12 -3.48 4.02
CA GLY A 400 15.52 -2.64 5.07
C GLY A 400 14.02 -2.84 5.28
N LEU A 401 13.34 -3.66 4.46
CA LEU A 401 11.92 -3.96 4.61
C LEU A 401 11.69 -5.47 4.70
N ASP A 402 11.02 -5.92 5.76
CA ASP A 402 10.59 -7.31 5.94
C ASP A 402 9.20 -7.52 5.35
N TRP A 403 9.09 -7.33 4.04
CA TRP A 403 7.84 -7.48 3.30
C TRP A 403 7.70 -8.87 2.68
N ALA A 404 6.47 -9.30 2.53
CA ALA A 404 6.12 -10.52 1.82
C ALA A 404 5.00 -10.26 0.81
N ILE A 405 4.98 -11.03 -0.28
CA ILE A 405 4.00 -10.93 -1.36
C ILE A 405 3.20 -12.22 -1.46
N LEU A 406 1.91 -12.05 -1.70
CA LEU A 406 0.95 -13.13 -1.91
C LEU A 406 0.21 -12.90 -3.23
N SER A 407 -0.04 -13.99 -3.95
CA SER A 407 -0.96 -14.01 -5.09
C SER A 407 -1.99 -15.12 -4.84
N GLU A 408 -3.26 -14.73 -4.85
CA GLU A 408 -4.36 -15.60 -4.42
C GLU A 408 -5.47 -15.61 -5.47
N ILE A 409 -6.27 -16.68 -5.48
CA ILE A 409 -7.50 -16.80 -6.27
C ILE A 409 -8.50 -17.67 -5.50
N ASP A 410 -9.79 -17.35 -5.59
CA ASP A 410 -10.83 -18.17 -4.97
C ASP A 410 -10.78 -19.60 -5.53
N GLU A 411 -10.82 -20.60 -4.64
CA GLU A 411 -10.79 -22.03 -5.01
C GLU A 411 -11.97 -22.36 -5.95
N ALA A 412 -13.12 -21.70 -5.75
CA ALA A 412 -14.31 -21.87 -6.57
C ALA A 412 -14.09 -21.43 -8.03
N GLU A 413 -13.33 -20.35 -8.28
CA GLU A 413 -12.99 -19.90 -9.62
C GLU A 413 -11.93 -20.81 -10.25
N ALA A 414 -10.85 -21.10 -9.52
CA ALA A 414 -9.76 -21.95 -10.00
C ALA A 414 -10.24 -23.34 -10.46
N LEU A 415 -11.26 -23.87 -9.81
CA LEU A 415 -11.81 -25.20 -10.08
C LEU A 415 -13.13 -25.18 -10.87
N ALA A 416 -13.58 -24.02 -11.37
CA ALA A 416 -14.87 -23.88 -12.06
C ALA A 416 -15.04 -24.84 -13.25
N GLY A 417 -13.96 -25.11 -14.01
CA GLY A 417 -13.95 -26.05 -15.14
C GLY A 417 -14.37 -27.50 -14.78
N VAL A 418 -14.22 -27.91 -13.52
CA VAL A 418 -14.69 -29.22 -13.01
C VAL A 418 -16.21 -29.21 -12.80
N ARG A 419 -16.79 -28.10 -12.33
CA ARG A 419 -18.20 -28.00 -11.94
C ARG A 419 -19.14 -27.90 -13.16
N ASP A 420 -18.75 -27.16 -14.19
CA ASP A 420 -19.56 -27.04 -15.41
C ASP A 420 -19.67 -28.36 -16.19
N SER A 421 -18.61 -29.17 -16.16
CA SER A 421 -18.61 -30.53 -16.70
C SER A 421 -19.54 -31.48 -15.95
N ALA A 422 -19.73 -31.27 -14.63
CA ALA A 422 -20.63 -32.06 -13.80
C ALA A 422 -22.12 -31.71 -14.04
N VAL A 423 -22.44 -30.43 -14.29
CA VAL A 423 -23.81 -29.96 -14.55
C VAL A 423 -24.27 -30.32 -15.97
N ALA A 424 -23.37 -30.27 -16.97
CA ALA A 424 -23.71 -30.55 -18.36
C ALA A 424 -24.18 -32.00 -18.61
N LEU A 425 -23.70 -32.98 -17.83
CA LEU A 425 -24.07 -34.40 -17.97
C LEU A 425 -25.30 -34.82 -17.15
N GLY A 426 -25.75 -33.97 -16.21
CA GLY A 426 -26.98 -34.21 -15.43
C GLY A 426 -28.28 -33.82 -16.16
N ARG A 427 -28.18 -33.11 -17.28
CA ARG A 427 -29.33 -32.74 -18.12
C ARG A 427 -29.66 -33.89 -19.07
N ILE A 428 -30.57 -34.78 -18.67
CA ILE A 428 -31.21 -35.71 -19.61
C ILE A 428 -32.04 -34.85 -20.59
N PRO A 429 -31.71 -34.81 -21.89
CA PRO A 429 -32.56 -34.10 -22.85
C PRO A 429 -33.95 -34.75 -22.87
N PRO A 430 -35.05 -33.97 -22.91
CA PRO A 430 -36.39 -34.53 -22.99
C PRO A 430 -36.49 -35.45 -24.21
N PRO A 431 -37.21 -36.58 -24.12
CA PRO A 431 -37.31 -37.52 -25.22
C PRO A 431 -37.88 -36.81 -26.45
N MET A 432 -37.10 -36.81 -27.54
CA MET A 432 -37.57 -36.36 -28.85
C MET A 432 -38.82 -37.14 -29.22
N ASN A 433 -39.95 -36.43 -29.25
CA ASN A 433 -41.22 -36.98 -29.69
C ASN A 433 -41.08 -37.34 -31.19
N LYS A 434 -41.05 -38.63 -31.51
CA LYS A 434 -41.06 -39.08 -32.91
C LYS A 434 -42.40 -38.70 -33.52
N LYS A 435 -42.35 -37.89 -34.56
CA LYS A 435 -43.49 -37.54 -35.43
C LYS A 435 -44.25 -38.79 -35.86
N THR A 436 -45.57 -38.72 -35.76
CA THR A 436 -46.49 -39.13 -36.83
C THR A 436 -47.33 -37.93 -37.17
#